data_AF-A0A2S3QNW8-F1
#
_entry.id   AF-A0A2S3QNW8-F1
#
_cell.length_a   1.000
_cell.length_b   1.000
_cell.length_c   1.000
_cell.angle_alpha   90.00
_cell.angle_beta   90.00
_cell.angle_gamma   90.00
#
_symmetry.space_group_name_H-M   'P 1'
#
loop_
_entity.id
_entity.type
_entity.pdbx_description
1 polymer ?
#
loop_
_entity_poly.entity_id
_entity_poly.type
_entity_poly.pdbx_seq_one_letter_code
_entity_poly.pdbx_strand_id
1 'polypeptide(L)'
;MHNQESIQLINTAIIKGKEKKIDTTYEDRLNQACNSSAIAAISNAIQQLAETDRISYDQAAIKIVETIKELDQVWTDYVLMEGINNIKKMLKGNTKH
;
A
#
# COMPACT_ATOMS: atom_id res chain seq x y z
N MET A 1 14.83 -9.61 28.20
CA MET A 1 14.20 -10.52 27.21
C MET A 1 12.87 -11.13 27.69
N HIS A 2 12.70 -11.57 28.95
CA HIS A 2 11.43 -12.18 29.44
C HIS A 2 10.19 -11.25 29.53
N ASN A 3 10.38 -9.92 29.61
CA ASN A 3 9.29 -8.98 29.84
C ASN A 3 8.50 -8.64 28.56
N GLN A 4 9.14 -8.72 27.37
CA GLN A 4 8.48 -8.40 26.10
C GLN A 4 7.51 -9.47 25.65
N GLU A 5 7.87 -10.76 25.76
CA GLU A 5 6.95 -11.87 25.48
C GLU A 5 5.74 -11.86 26.42
N SER A 6 5.95 -11.57 27.70
CA SER A 6 4.86 -11.47 28.68
C SER A 6 3.91 -10.33 28.36
N ILE A 7 4.42 -9.16 27.96
CA ILE A 7 3.62 -8.01 27.52
C ILE A 7 2.90 -8.31 26.20
N GLN A 8 3.55 -9.02 25.27
CA GLN A 8 2.97 -9.39 23.99
C GLN A 8 1.81 -10.39 24.18
N LEU A 9 1.98 -11.39 25.05
CA LEU A 9 0.93 -12.35 25.42
C LEU A 9 -0.26 -11.67 26.10
N ILE A 10 0.00 -10.70 27.00
CA ILE A 10 -1.05 -9.90 27.66
C ILE A 10 -1.79 -9.02 26.64
N ASN A 11 -1.07 -8.36 25.73
CA ASN A 11 -1.68 -7.53 24.68
C ASN A 11 -2.52 -8.38 23.72
N THR A 12 -2.03 -9.56 23.31
CA THR A 12 -2.80 -10.51 22.51
C THR A 12 -4.05 -10.99 23.25
N ALA A 13 -3.97 -11.28 24.56
CA ALA A 13 -5.14 -11.69 25.35
C ALA A 13 -6.17 -10.55 25.53
N ILE A 14 -5.72 -9.30 25.66
CA ILE A 14 -6.59 -8.11 25.77
C ILE A 14 -7.29 -7.83 24.44
N ILE A 15 -6.58 -7.98 23.31
CA ILE A 15 -7.15 -7.81 21.97
C ILE A 15 -8.18 -8.93 21.69
N LYS A 16 -7.80 -10.21 21.91
CA LYS A 16 -8.71 -11.36 21.75
C LYS A 16 -9.91 -11.36 22.71
N GLY A 17 -9.74 -10.81 23.91
CA GLY A 17 -10.83 -10.62 24.88
C GLY A 17 -11.84 -9.55 24.46
N LYS A 18 -11.41 -8.56 23.65
CA LYS A 18 -12.24 -7.50 23.08
C LYS A 18 -12.84 -7.87 21.72
N GLU A 19 -12.25 -8.82 21.00
CA GLU A 19 -12.68 -9.36 19.69
C GLU A 19 -14.02 -10.11 19.69
N LYS A 20 -14.60 -10.47 20.85
CA LYS A 20 -15.93 -11.12 20.89
C LYS A 20 -17.10 -10.25 20.35
N LYS A 21 -16.83 -9.04 19.84
CA LYS A 21 -17.87 -8.10 19.38
C LYS A 21 -17.58 -7.33 18.06
N ILE A 22 -16.53 -7.62 17.30
CA ILE A 22 -16.24 -6.84 16.08
C ILE A 22 -16.04 -7.76 14.86
N ASP A 23 -16.70 -7.37 13.78
CA ASP A 23 -16.86 -8.02 12.48
C ASP A 23 -15.52 -8.49 11.87
N THR A 24 -15.32 -9.81 11.80
CA THR A 24 -14.08 -10.48 11.33
C THR A 24 -13.68 -10.14 9.89
N THR A 25 -14.57 -9.53 9.12
CA THR A 25 -14.41 -9.25 7.69
C THR A 25 -13.44 -8.11 7.36
N TYR A 26 -13.25 -7.13 8.25
CA TYR A 26 -12.34 -6.01 8.01
C TYR A 26 -10.88 -6.36 8.29
N GLU A 27 -10.61 -7.09 9.37
CA GLU A 27 -9.27 -7.54 9.72
C GLU A 27 -8.73 -8.54 8.69
N ASP A 28 -9.57 -9.45 8.20
CA ASP A 28 -9.19 -10.39 7.15
C ASP A 28 -8.79 -9.68 5.85
N ARG A 29 -9.54 -8.66 5.45
CA ARG A 29 -9.23 -7.87 4.24
C ARG A 29 -7.93 -7.07 4.40
N LEU A 30 -7.70 -6.50 5.57
CA LEU A 30 -6.45 -5.79 5.86
C LEU A 30 -5.26 -6.75 5.88
N ASN A 31 -5.41 -7.90 6.54
CA ASN A 31 -4.39 -8.95 6.58
C ASN A 31 -4.06 -9.46 5.17
N GLN A 32 -5.06 -9.70 4.32
CA GLN A 32 -4.81 -10.12 2.94
C GLN A 32 -4.06 -9.05 2.14
N ALA A 33 -4.41 -7.78 2.29
CA ALA A 33 -3.72 -6.69 1.62
C ALA A 33 -2.25 -6.62 2.06
N CYS A 34 -1.98 -6.61 3.38
CA CYS A 34 -0.64 -6.53 3.97
C CYS A 34 0.24 -7.74 3.64
N ASN A 35 -0.35 -8.93 3.49
CA ASN A 35 0.39 -10.16 3.17
C ASN A 35 0.44 -10.48 1.67
N SER A 36 0.01 -9.55 0.81
CA SER A 36 0.04 -9.76 -0.64
C SER A 36 1.47 -9.72 -1.18
N SER A 37 1.72 -10.48 -2.26
CA SER A 37 3.00 -10.43 -2.99
C SER A 37 3.31 -9.04 -3.55
N ALA A 38 2.28 -8.23 -3.81
CA ALA A 38 2.43 -6.83 -4.21
C ALA A 38 3.06 -5.98 -3.09
N ILE A 39 2.66 -6.16 -1.83
CA ILE A 39 3.29 -5.47 -0.69
C ILE A 39 4.75 -5.89 -0.51
N ALA A 40 5.08 -7.16 -0.73
CA ALA A 40 6.47 -7.61 -0.70
C ALA A 40 7.32 -6.93 -1.79
N ALA A 41 6.80 -6.80 -3.01
CA ALA A 41 7.48 -6.08 -4.09
C ALA A 41 7.63 -4.58 -3.77
N ILE A 42 6.60 -3.95 -3.20
CA ILE A 42 6.65 -2.55 -2.75
C ILE A 42 7.70 -2.37 -1.65
N SER A 43 7.82 -3.30 -0.71
CA SER A 43 8.86 -3.24 0.34
C SER A 43 10.27 -3.22 -0.24
N ASN A 44 10.54 -3.99 -1.31
CA ASN A 44 11.83 -3.95 -2.00
C ASN A 44 12.04 -2.61 -2.71
N ALA A 45 10.99 -2.05 -3.32
CA ALA A 45 11.06 -0.74 -3.96
C ALA A 45 11.33 0.38 -2.94
N ILE A 46 10.74 0.32 -1.74
CA ILE A 46 11.03 1.23 -0.62
C ILE A 46 12.51 1.16 -0.26
N GLN A 47 13.06 -0.05 -0.13
CA GLN A 47 14.48 -0.22 0.20
C GLN A 47 15.38 0.39 -0.88
N GLN A 48 15.13 0.05 -2.15
CA GLN A 48 15.90 0.58 -3.27
C GLN A 48 15.83 2.11 -3.37
N LEU A 49 14.65 2.69 -3.13
CA LEU A 49 14.47 4.14 -3.17
C LEU A 49 15.18 4.83 -2.01
N ALA A 50 15.11 4.27 -0.80
CA ALA A 50 15.83 4.79 0.35
C ALA A 50 17.35 4.82 0.12
N GLU A 51 17.89 3.76 -0.46
CA GLU A 51 19.31 3.66 -0.83
C GLU A 51 19.69 4.66 -1.93
N THR A 52 18.87 4.77 -2.99
CA THR A 52 19.10 5.65 -4.14
C THR A 52 19.07 7.12 -3.75
N ASP A 53 18.04 7.53 -3.01
CA ASP A 53 17.80 8.92 -2.62
C ASP A 53 18.52 9.31 -1.33
N ARG A 54 19.15 8.34 -0.64
CA ARG A 54 19.81 8.50 0.68
C ARG A 54 18.88 9.10 1.74
N ILE A 55 17.67 8.55 1.83
CA ILE A 55 16.63 8.93 2.79
C ILE A 55 16.29 7.75 3.71
N SER A 56 15.51 7.99 4.77
CA SER A 56 15.05 6.89 5.63
C SER A 56 14.02 6.00 4.89
N TYR A 57 13.87 4.75 5.32
CA TYR A 57 12.82 3.86 4.79
C TYR A 57 11.42 4.46 4.96
N ASP A 58 11.16 5.15 6.09
CA ASP A 58 9.90 5.82 6.33
C ASP A 58 9.65 6.94 5.29
N GLN A 59 10.67 7.74 4.99
CA GLN A 59 10.58 8.80 3.98
C GLN A 59 10.38 8.22 2.57
N ALA A 60 11.06 7.13 2.22
CA ALA A 60 10.88 6.44 0.95
C ALA A 60 9.47 5.84 0.82
N ALA A 61 8.93 5.25 1.89
CA ALA A 61 7.57 4.71 1.92
C ALA A 61 6.51 5.81 1.72
N ILE A 62 6.66 6.94 2.41
CA ILE A 62 5.78 8.11 2.24
C ILE A 62 5.83 8.57 0.78
N LYS A 63 7.03 8.76 0.23
CA LYS A 63 7.22 9.24 -1.15
C LYS A 63 6.58 8.33 -2.19
N ILE A 64 6.72 7.01 -2.05
CA ILE A 64 6.08 6.04 -2.96
C ILE A 64 4.55 6.15 -2.89
N VAL A 65 3.98 6.19 -1.67
CA VAL A 65 2.52 6.27 -1.49
C VAL A 65 1.97 7.57 -2.06
N GLU A 66 2.63 8.70 -1.82
CA GLU A 66 2.23 10.00 -2.36
C GLU A 66 2.31 10.02 -3.88
N THR A 67 3.37 9.48 -4.47
CA THR A 67 3.55 9.40 -5.92
C THR A 67 2.43 8.58 -6.59
N ILE A 68 2.03 7.44 -5.98
CA ILE A 68 0.94 6.61 -6.51
C ILE A 68 -0.41 7.35 -6.42
N LYS A 69 -0.66 8.05 -5.31
CA LYS A 69 -1.89 8.85 -5.13
C LYS A 69 -1.97 10.00 -6.13
N GLU A 70 -0.86 10.71 -6.33
CA GLU A 70 -0.78 11.78 -7.31
C GLU A 70 -1.03 11.24 -8.72
N LEU A 71 -0.44 10.10 -9.07
CA LEU A 71 -0.68 9.44 -10.35
C LEU A 71 -2.16 9.10 -10.56
N ASP A 72 -2.82 8.53 -9.56
CA ASP A 72 -4.25 8.21 -9.60
C ASP A 72 -5.13 9.46 -9.79
N GLN A 73 -4.78 10.54 -9.10
CA GLN A 73 -5.46 11.83 -9.24
C GLN A 73 -5.26 12.42 -10.64
N VAL A 74 -4.03 12.44 -11.14
CA VAL A 74 -3.70 12.92 -12.49
C VAL A 74 -4.48 12.15 -13.55
N TRP A 75 -4.55 10.82 -13.42
CA TRP A 75 -5.35 9.99 -14.32
C TRP A 75 -6.84 10.29 -14.20
N THR A 76 -7.36 10.50 -13.00
CA THR A 76 -8.75 10.86 -12.77
C THR A 76 -9.08 12.18 -13.48
N ASP A 77 -8.27 13.22 -13.28
CA ASP A 77 -8.47 14.53 -13.91
C ASP A 77 -8.34 14.44 -15.43
N TYR A 78 -7.36 13.69 -15.92
CA TYR A 78 -7.16 13.48 -17.35
C TYR A 78 -8.34 12.74 -18.01
N VAL A 79 -8.86 11.67 -17.37
CA VAL A 79 -10.05 10.95 -17.83
C VAL A 79 -11.27 11.84 -17.86
N LEU A 80 -11.43 12.73 -16.87
CA LEU A 80 -12.54 13.69 -16.81
C LEU A 80 -12.43 14.74 -17.93
N MET A 81 -11.23 15.23 -18.24
CA MET A 81 -11.02 16.27 -19.25
C MET A 81 -11.04 15.75 -20.69
N GLU A 82 -10.42 14.59 -20.97
CA GLU A 82 -10.28 14.04 -22.33
C GLU A 82 -11.36 13.01 -22.70
N GLY A 83 -12.01 12.43 -21.70
CA GLY A 83 -12.94 11.32 -21.86
C GLY A 83 -12.26 9.97 -22.17
N ILE A 84 -12.81 8.89 -21.61
CA ILE A 84 -12.29 7.51 -21.71
C ILE A 84 -12.02 7.06 -23.16
N ASN A 85 -12.77 7.57 -24.13
CA ASN A 85 -12.63 7.18 -25.54
C ASN A 85 -11.36 7.71 -26.20
N ASN A 86 -10.83 8.86 -25.79
CA ASN A 86 -9.58 9.39 -26.33
C ASN A 86 -8.37 8.63 -25.74
N ILE A 87 -8.45 8.29 -24.44
CA ILE A 87 -7.46 7.49 -23.72
C ILE A 87 -7.29 6.11 -24.37
N LYS A 88 -8.40 5.42 -24.67
CA LYS A 88 -8.38 4.12 -25.36
C LYS A 88 -7.69 4.20 -26.73
N LYS A 89 -7.77 5.34 -27.44
CA LYS A 89 -7.08 5.54 -28.72
C LYS A 89 -5.58 5.78 -28.51
N MET A 90 -5.19 6.58 -27.52
CA MET A 90 -3.78 6.84 -27.21
C MET A 90 -3.04 5.58 -26.72
N LEU A 91 -3.64 4.81 -25.82
CA LEU A 91 -3.05 3.56 -25.31
C LEU A 91 -2.87 2.50 -26.42
N LYS A 92 -3.79 2.45 -27.39
CA LYS A 92 -3.68 1.57 -28.58
C LYS A 92 -2.73 2.12 -29.66
N GLY A 93 -2.44 3.42 -29.66
CA GLY A 93 -1.49 4.05 -30.56
C GLY A 93 -0.03 3.80 -30.16
N ASN A 94 0.26 3.76 -28.86
CA ASN A 94 1.61 3.54 -28.32
C ASN A 94 2.11 2.09 -28.36
N THR A 95 1.29 1.12 -28.79
CA THR A 95 1.67 -0.30 -28.90
C THR A 95 2.24 -0.68 -30.27
N LYS A 96 2.46 0.30 -31.15
CA LYS A 96 3.18 0.12 -32.42
C LYS A 96 4.44 1.00 -32.44
N HIS A 97 5.47 0.62 -31.70
CA HIS A 97 6.87 0.92 -32.02
C HIS A 97 7.79 -0.01 -31.22
#